data_AF-A0A6N2KMZ6-F1
#
_entry.id   AF-A0A6N2KMZ6-F1
#
_cell.length_a   1.000
_cell.length_b   1.000
_cell.length_c   1.000
_cell.angle_alpha   90.00
_cell.angle_beta   90.00
_cell.angle_gamma   90.00
#
_symmetry.space_group_name_H-M   'P 1'
#
loop_
_entity.id
_entity.type
_entity.pdbx_description
1 polymer ?
#
loop_
_entity_poly.entity_id
_entity_poly.type
_entity_poly.pdbx_seq_one_letter_code
_entity_poly.pdbx_strand_id
1 'polypeptide(L)'
;MSCAEFFLRKLLPEESCCSGVNSLIDKGQFWRLATSSVLHANIGHLMVNCYSLNSIGPTIENLSGPRRFIAVYLTSAIASSAMSYWFCRAPAVGASGAIFGLVGSLAVFVIRHRRMIGGGKDDLQNIAKVIFLNMMIGLLTKGIDNWGHLGGLLGGVATSWFVGPAWQYGPKLHDGRRVFTDKAPIRYLTNRKTEPKNIS
;
A
#
# COMPACT_ATOMS: atom_id res chain seq x y z
N MET A 1 -12.87 -6.27 -11.54
CA MET A 1 -13.58 -6.34 -10.25
C MET A 1 -13.71 -4.92 -9.74
N SER A 2 -14.92 -4.34 -9.73
CA SER A 2 -15.10 -2.94 -9.37
C SER A 2 -14.79 -2.73 -7.88
N CYS A 3 -14.00 -1.71 -7.55
CA CYS A 3 -13.66 -1.29 -6.20
C CYS A 3 -14.89 -1.16 -5.28
N ALA A 4 -16.04 -0.84 -5.88
CA ALA A 4 -17.32 -0.77 -5.19
C ALA A 4 -17.74 -2.10 -4.56
N GLU A 5 -17.57 -3.25 -5.23
CA GLU A 5 -18.03 -4.54 -4.72
C GLU A 5 -17.19 -5.06 -3.55
N PHE A 6 -15.90 -4.74 -3.48
CA PHE A 6 -15.02 -5.18 -2.40
C PHE A 6 -15.30 -4.44 -1.07
N PHE A 7 -15.84 -3.21 -1.13
CA PHE A 7 -16.04 -2.35 0.05
C PHE A 7 -17.51 -2.04 0.37
N LEU A 8 -18.47 -2.57 -0.38
CA LEU A 8 -19.91 -2.30 -0.26
C LEU A 8 -20.61 -3.00 0.93
N ARG A 9 -19.92 -3.21 2.06
CA ARG A 9 -20.62 -3.58 3.31
C ARG A 9 -20.93 -2.31 4.10
N LYS A 10 -22.02 -1.66 3.67
CA LYS A 10 -22.57 -0.42 4.22
C LYS A 10 -23.65 -0.73 5.26
N LEU A 11 -23.74 0.14 6.27
CA LEU A 11 -24.97 0.51 7.01
C LEU A 11 -25.56 -0.51 7.97
N LEU A 12 -25.01 -0.64 9.19
CA LEU A 12 -25.80 -0.98 10.38
C LEU A 12 -25.20 -0.32 11.64
N PRO A 13 -25.98 -0.11 12.72
CA PRO A 13 -25.56 0.57 13.96
C PRO A 13 -24.40 -0.11 14.73
N GLU A 14 -23.83 -1.19 14.19
CA GLU A 14 -22.71 -1.95 14.74
C GLU A 14 -21.32 -1.42 14.31
N GLU A 15 -21.23 -0.14 13.93
CA GLU A 15 -19.98 0.58 13.58
C GLU A 15 -18.87 0.43 14.64
N SER A 16 -19.24 0.07 15.87
CA SER A 16 -18.31 -0.19 16.99
C SER A 16 -17.59 -1.54 16.93
N CYS A 17 -18.04 -2.52 16.13
CA CYS A 17 -17.46 -3.88 16.17
C CYS A 17 -16.10 -3.97 15.43
N CYS A 18 -15.97 -3.25 14.32
CA CYS A 18 -14.79 -3.34 13.46
C CYS A 18 -13.90 -2.08 13.48
N SER A 19 -14.35 -0.99 14.13
CA SER A 19 -13.59 0.26 14.23
C SER A 19 -12.35 0.11 15.12
N GLY A 20 -11.30 0.86 14.77
CA GLY A 20 -10.05 0.90 15.52
C GLY A 20 -10.19 1.69 16.82
N VAL A 21 -10.94 1.16 17.78
CA VAL A 21 -11.16 1.76 19.10
C VAL A 21 -10.07 1.29 20.06
N ASN A 22 -9.21 2.21 20.52
CA ASN A 22 -8.02 1.87 21.33
C ASN A 22 -8.37 1.09 22.60
N SER A 23 -9.41 1.50 23.34
CA SER A 23 -9.81 0.83 24.58
C SER A 23 -10.28 -0.63 24.40
N LEU A 24 -10.68 -1.01 23.19
CA LEU A 24 -11.04 -2.40 22.85
C LEU A 24 -9.82 -3.16 22.34
N ILE A 25 -8.90 -2.50 21.65
CA ILE A 25 -7.60 -3.08 21.26
C ILE A 25 -6.80 -3.45 22.53
N ASP A 26 -6.80 -2.58 23.54
CA ASP A 26 -6.16 -2.84 24.85
C ASP A 26 -6.72 -4.08 25.55
N LYS A 27 -7.98 -4.42 25.27
CA LYS A 27 -8.66 -5.62 25.78
C LYS A 27 -8.40 -6.88 24.94
N GLY A 28 -7.43 -6.83 24.01
CA GLY A 28 -7.00 -7.95 23.18
C GLY A 28 -7.73 -8.08 21.84
N GLN A 29 -8.53 -7.10 21.42
CA GLN A 29 -9.27 -7.15 20.15
C GLN A 29 -8.42 -6.76 18.94
N PHE A 30 -7.27 -7.42 18.73
CA PHE A 30 -6.28 -7.07 17.71
C PHE A 30 -6.78 -7.16 16.27
N TRP A 31 -7.83 -7.94 16.00
CA TRP A 31 -8.46 -8.00 14.67
C TRP A 31 -8.93 -6.62 14.19
N ARG A 32 -9.22 -5.69 15.11
CA ARG A 32 -9.61 -4.30 14.81
C ARG A 32 -8.54 -3.53 14.05
N LEU A 33 -7.26 -3.88 14.22
CA LEU A 33 -6.17 -3.26 13.47
C LEU A 33 -6.24 -3.60 11.98
N ALA A 34 -6.80 -4.75 11.63
CA ALA A 34 -7.01 -5.17 10.25
C ALA A 34 -8.38 -4.73 9.72
N THR A 35 -9.45 -4.91 10.50
CA THR A 35 -10.83 -4.68 10.06
C THR A 35 -11.23 -3.22 10.01
N SER A 36 -10.53 -2.32 10.69
CA SER A 36 -10.77 -0.86 10.62
C SER A 36 -10.66 -0.32 9.19
N SER A 37 -9.81 -0.95 8.37
CA SER A 37 -9.52 -0.53 7.00
C SER A 37 -10.67 -0.76 6.01
N VAL A 38 -11.66 -1.59 6.35
CA VAL A 38 -12.83 -1.83 5.51
C VAL A 38 -14.01 -0.90 5.82
N LEU A 39 -14.01 -0.28 7.01
CA LEU A 39 -15.07 0.64 7.44
C LEU A 39 -14.89 2.03 6.85
N HIS A 40 -15.99 2.74 6.60
CA HIS A 40 -15.97 4.10 6.06
C HIS A 40 -16.97 4.99 6.79
N ALA A 41 -16.49 6.14 7.30
CA ALA A 41 -17.29 7.07 8.09
C ALA A 41 -18.57 7.60 7.39
N ASN A 42 -18.57 7.68 6.05
CA ASN A 42 -19.73 8.09 5.26
C ASN A 42 -19.55 7.69 3.78
N ILE A 43 -20.60 7.86 2.99
CA ILE A 43 -20.59 7.54 1.56
C ILE A 43 -19.60 8.40 0.76
N GLY A 44 -19.41 9.67 1.11
CA GLY A 44 -18.43 10.53 0.46
C GLY A 44 -17.01 10.01 0.66
N HIS A 45 -16.67 9.64 1.90
CA HIS A 45 -15.40 9.04 2.26
C HIS A 45 -15.17 7.70 1.53
N LEU A 46 -16.21 6.87 1.39
CA LEU A 46 -16.13 5.64 0.57
C LEU A 46 -15.86 5.96 -0.90
N MET A 47 -16.59 6.90 -1.50
CA MET A 47 -16.41 7.27 -2.91
C MET A 47 -15.00 7.79 -3.20
N VAL A 48 -14.45 8.63 -2.32
CA VAL A 48 -13.08 9.14 -2.45
C VAL A 48 -12.05 8.01 -2.35
N ASN A 49 -12.19 7.09 -1.39
CA ASN A 49 -11.27 5.96 -1.29
C ASN A 49 -11.36 5.01 -2.49
N CYS A 50 -12.58 4.73 -2.98
CA CYS A 50 -12.77 3.93 -4.18
C CYS A 50 -12.14 4.58 -5.41
N TYR A 51 -12.33 5.88 -5.59
CA TYR A 51 -11.73 6.65 -6.68
C TYR A 51 -10.19 6.64 -6.60
N SER A 52 -9.64 6.91 -5.42
CA SER A 52 -8.19 6.90 -5.19
C SER A 52 -7.59 5.51 -5.42
N LEU A 53 -8.21 4.46 -4.89
CA LEU A 53 -7.75 3.09 -5.08
C LEU A 53 -7.85 2.65 -6.54
N ASN A 54 -8.91 3.03 -7.25
CA ASN A 54 -9.04 2.75 -8.68
C ASN A 54 -8.00 3.51 -9.52
N SER A 55 -7.54 4.67 -9.05
CA SER A 55 -6.52 5.47 -9.75
C SER A 55 -5.11 4.90 -9.59
N ILE A 56 -4.74 4.45 -8.37
CA ILE A 56 -3.37 3.97 -8.09
C ILE A 56 -3.23 2.45 -8.14
N GLY A 57 -4.28 1.72 -7.80
CA GLY A 57 -4.27 0.26 -7.66
C GLY A 57 -3.82 -0.45 -8.93
N PRO A 58 -4.48 -0.22 -10.08
CA PRO A 58 -4.09 -0.83 -11.35
C PRO A 58 -2.65 -0.53 -11.73
N THR A 59 -2.17 0.69 -11.46
CA THR A 59 -0.78 1.09 -11.73
C THR A 59 0.20 0.23 -10.91
N ILE A 60 -0.01 0.12 -9.59
CA ILE A 60 0.89 -0.66 -8.73
C ILE A 60 0.81 -2.15 -9.02
N GLU A 61 -0.40 -2.66 -9.29
CA GLU A 61 -0.61 -4.06 -9.67
C GLU A 61 0.11 -4.39 -10.99
N ASN A 62 0.03 -3.53 -12.00
CA ASN A 62 0.74 -3.72 -13.27
C ASN A 62 2.27 -3.65 -13.10
N LEU A 63 2.76 -2.76 -12.23
CA LEU A 63 4.20 -2.60 -11.98
C LEU A 63 4.78 -3.73 -11.11
N SER A 64 4.03 -4.22 -10.14
CA SER A 64 4.55 -5.11 -9.09
C SER A 64 4.02 -6.54 -9.19
N GLY A 65 2.89 -6.73 -9.86
CA GLY A 65 2.09 -7.94 -9.83
C GLY A 65 1.11 -7.99 -8.63
N PRO A 66 0.07 -8.83 -8.73
CA PRO A 66 -1.03 -8.89 -7.75
C PRO A 66 -0.57 -9.29 -6.34
N ARG A 67 0.37 -10.23 -6.24
CA ARG A 67 0.85 -10.73 -4.93
C ARG A 67 1.54 -9.63 -4.12
N ARG A 68 2.35 -8.80 -4.78
CA ARG A 68 3.06 -7.68 -4.14
C ARG A 68 2.12 -6.54 -3.82
N PHE A 69 1.16 -6.27 -4.70
CA PHE A 69 0.10 -5.31 -4.46
C PHE A 69 -0.66 -5.64 -3.18
N ILE A 70 -1.17 -6.88 -3.04
CA ILE A 70 -1.90 -7.33 -1.85
C ILE A 70 -1.02 -7.23 -0.60
N ALA A 71 0.24 -7.67 -0.69
CA ALA A 71 1.17 -7.61 0.45
C ALA A 71 1.37 -6.17 0.94
N VAL A 72 1.66 -5.24 0.02
CA VAL A 72 1.81 -3.81 0.35
C VAL A 72 0.51 -3.24 0.92
N TYR A 73 -0.64 -3.55 0.32
CA TYR A 73 -1.93 -3.03 0.77
C TYR A 73 -2.23 -3.45 2.22
N LEU A 74 -2.12 -4.75 2.52
CA LEU A 74 -2.44 -5.31 3.85
C LEU A 74 -1.45 -4.83 4.92
N THR A 75 -0.15 -4.83 4.64
CA THR A 75 0.84 -4.36 5.63
C THR A 75 0.69 -2.87 5.91
N SER A 76 0.34 -2.08 4.89
CA SER A 76 0.08 -0.64 5.05
C SER A 76 -1.19 -0.39 5.86
N ALA A 77 -2.26 -1.17 5.65
CA ALA A 77 -3.48 -1.10 6.46
C ALA A 77 -3.19 -1.36 7.95
N ILE A 78 -2.40 -2.39 8.25
CA ILE A 78 -2.02 -2.73 9.63
C ILE A 78 -1.11 -1.67 10.23
N ALA A 79 -0.08 -1.22 9.49
CA ALA A 79 0.85 -0.18 9.95
C ALA A 79 0.14 1.16 10.20
N SER A 80 -0.84 1.49 9.35
CA SER A 80 -1.72 2.63 9.53
C SER A 80 -2.48 2.54 10.86
N SER A 81 -3.21 1.45 11.09
CA SER A 81 -3.98 1.25 12.32
C SER A 81 -3.10 1.21 13.57
N ALA A 82 -1.89 0.62 13.49
CA ALA A 82 -0.95 0.56 14.60
C ALA A 82 -0.39 1.95 14.95
N MET A 83 -0.02 2.76 13.96
CA MET A 83 0.45 4.12 14.21
C MET A 83 -0.68 5.02 14.72
N SER A 84 -1.88 4.87 14.16
CA SER A 84 -3.08 5.54 14.67
C SER A 84 -3.34 5.21 16.13
N TYR A 85 -3.33 3.92 16.50
CA TYR A 85 -3.53 3.47 17.87
C TYR A 85 -2.56 4.12 18.87
N TRP A 86 -1.31 4.34 18.49
CA TRP A 86 -0.29 4.93 19.36
C TRP A 86 -0.43 6.45 19.53
N PHE A 87 -0.86 7.17 18.50
CA PHE A 87 -0.77 8.64 18.44
C PHE A 87 -2.11 9.35 18.34
N CYS A 88 -3.20 8.63 18.04
CA CYS A 88 -4.55 9.15 17.93
C CYS A 88 -5.47 8.44 18.92
N ARG A 89 -6.31 9.21 19.62
CA ARG A 89 -7.33 8.66 20.53
C ARG A 89 -8.69 8.48 19.86
N ALA A 90 -8.88 9.05 18.67
CA ALA A 90 -10.11 8.92 17.91
C ALA A 90 -10.17 7.55 17.22
N PRO A 91 -11.36 6.94 17.06
CA PRO A 91 -11.50 5.70 16.33
C PRO A 91 -11.00 5.80 14.89
N ALA A 92 -10.14 4.88 14.48
CA ALA A 92 -9.65 4.80 13.11
C ALA A 92 -10.61 4.01 12.20
N VAL A 93 -10.97 4.57 11.04
CA VAL A 93 -11.77 3.91 9.99
C VAL A 93 -11.30 4.37 8.60
N GLY A 94 -11.24 3.43 7.65
CA GLY A 94 -11.04 3.76 6.23
C GLY A 94 -9.86 3.07 5.57
N ALA A 95 -10.00 2.83 4.27
CA ALA A 95 -8.94 2.27 3.42
C ALA A 95 -7.79 3.25 3.12
N SER A 96 -7.93 4.53 3.53
CA SER A 96 -7.01 5.60 3.17
C SER A 96 -5.57 5.30 3.57
N GLY A 97 -5.31 4.80 4.78
CA GLY A 97 -3.96 4.39 5.20
C GLY A 97 -3.31 3.36 4.26
N ALA A 98 -4.07 2.37 3.80
CA ALA A 98 -3.58 1.39 2.82
C ALA A 98 -3.27 2.03 1.46
N ILE A 99 -4.10 2.97 1.02
CA ILE A 99 -3.89 3.75 -0.21
C ILE A 99 -2.61 4.60 -0.12
N PHE A 100 -2.35 5.24 1.03
CA PHE A 100 -1.08 5.94 1.29
C PHE A 100 0.12 5.00 1.20
N GLY A 101 -0.03 3.75 1.63
CA GLY A 101 0.99 2.72 1.44
C GLY A 101 1.28 2.40 -0.02
N LEU A 102 0.25 2.37 -0.88
CA LEU A 102 0.42 2.21 -2.33
C LEU A 102 1.18 3.39 -2.95
N VAL A 103 0.94 4.61 -2.46
CA VAL A 103 1.72 5.81 -2.85
C VAL A 103 3.19 5.65 -2.44
N GLY A 104 3.45 5.18 -1.21
CA GLY A 104 4.80 4.87 -0.74
C GLY A 104 5.49 3.82 -1.60
N SER A 105 4.77 2.78 -2.01
CA SER A 105 5.28 1.75 -2.93
C SER A 105 5.61 2.33 -4.31
N LEU A 106 4.77 3.23 -4.84
CA LEU A 106 5.05 3.94 -6.10
C LEU A 106 6.35 4.73 -6.00
N ALA A 107 6.55 5.45 -4.89
CA ALA A 107 7.76 6.23 -4.66
C ALA A 107 9.02 5.34 -4.68
N VAL A 108 8.99 4.20 -3.97
CA VAL A 108 10.09 3.21 -3.98
C VAL A 108 10.36 2.71 -5.41
N PHE A 109 9.31 2.39 -6.15
CA PHE A 109 9.43 1.95 -7.53
C PHE A 109 10.12 3.00 -8.42
N VAL A 110 9.66 4.25 -8.38
CA VAL A 110 10.22 5.36 -9.18
C VAL A 110 11.67 5.61 -8.83
N ILE A 111 12.01 5.62 -7.53
CA ILE A 111 13.39 5.82 -7.06
C ILE A 111 14.32 4.75 -7.63
N ARG A 112 13.91 3.47 -7.60
CA ARG A 112 14.70 2.33 -8.10
C ARG A 112 14.88 2.35 -9.62
N HIS A 113 13.85 2.78 -10.34
CA HIS A 113 13.77 2.62 -11.79
C HIS A 113 13.95 3.94 -12.56
N ARG A 114 14.36 5.02 -11.88
CA ARG A 114 14.52 6.38 -12.45
C ARG A 114 15.34 6.46 -13.74
N ARG A 115 16.26 5.52 -13.98
CA ARG A 115 17.10 5.49 -15.19
C ARG A 115 16.44 4.76 -16.36
N MET A 116 15.46 3.90 -16.09
CA MET A 116 14.77 3.07 -17.09
C MET A 116 13.49 3.72 -17.60
N ILE A 117 12.82 4.50 -16.77
CA ILE A 117 11.52 5.15 -17.07
C ILE A 117 11.77 6.48 -17.82
N GLY A 118 12.47 6.46 -18.96
CA GLY A 118 12.63 7.65 -19.80
C GLY A 118 11.27 8.17 -20.27
N GLY A 119 10.98 9.46 -20.08
CA GLY A 119 9.78 10.15 -20.61
C GLY A 119 8.44 9.90 -19.89
N GLY A 120 8.23 8.76 -19.22
CA GLY A 120 6.97 8.47 -18.48
C GLY A 120 6.92 9.02 -17.04
N LYS A 121 7.87 9.88 -16.66
CA LYS A 121 7.97 10.43 -15.31
C LYS A 121 6.94 11.51 -15.03
N ASP A 122 6.59 12.29 -16.05
CA ASP A 122 5.74 13.47 -15.88
C ASP A 122 4.29 13.05 -15.60
N ASP A 123 3.79 12.04 -16.32
CA ASP A 123 2.46 11.45 -16.05
C ASP A 123 2.37 10.83 -14.66
N LEU A 124 3.41 10.12 -14.23
CA LEU A 124 3.43 9.46 -12.94
C LEU A 124 3.61 10.47 -11.78
N GLN A 125 4.38 11.53 -11.99
CA GLN A 125 4.49 12.65 -11.07
C GLN A 125 3.18 13.44 -10.98
N ASN A 126 2.45 13.58 -12.08
CA ASN A 126 1.14 14.23 -12.08
C ASN A 126 0.11 13.39 -11.35
N ILE A 127 0.06 12.07 -11.57
CA ILE A 127 -0.79 11.15 -10.81
C ILE A 127 -0.42 11.19 -9.32
N ALA A 128 0.86 11.13 -8.99
CA ALA A 128 1.33 11.23 -7.61
C ALA A 128 0.98 12.59 -6.97
N LYS A 129 1.12 13.71 -7.71
CA LYS A 129 0.74 15.05 -7.25
C LYS A 129 -0.76 15.19 -7.03
N VAL A 130 -1.59 14.68 -7.94
CA VAL A 130 -3.06 14.72 -7.80
C VAL A 130 -3.51 13.92 -6.58
N ILE A 131 -2.93 12.73 -6.38
CA ILE A 131 -3.21 11.90 -5.20
C ILE A 131 -2.70 12.59 -3.92
N PHE A 132 -1.50 13.16 -3.96
CA PHE A 132 -0.92 13.91 -2.85
C PHE A 132 -1.74 15.16 -2.49
N LEU A 133 -2.24 15.91 -3.47
CA LEU A 133 -3.11 17.07 -3.28
C LEU A 133 -4.46 16.67 -2.69
N ASN A 134 -5.11 15.63 -3.21
CA ASN A 134 -6.32 15.08 -2.62
C ASN A 134 -6.10 14.60 -1.17
N MET A 135 -4.91 14.10 -0.87
CA MET A 135 -4.50 13.72 0.48
C MET A 135 -4.19 14.92 1.38
N MET A 136 -3.56 15.98 0.89
CA MET A 136 -3.36 17.24 1.63
C MET A 136 -4.68 17.90 2.01
N ILE A 137 -5.68 17.86 1.12
CA ILE A 137 -7.03 18.36 1.42
C ILE A 137 -7.67 17.53 2.55
N GLY A 138 -7.44 16.21 2.57
CA GLY A 138 -7.80 15.35 3.70
C GLY A 138 -7.11 15.74 5.01
N LEU A 139 -5.78 15.96 4.98
CA LEU A 139 -4.99 16.34 6.16
C LEU A 139 -5.43 17.67 6.80
N LEU A 140 -6.06 18.56 6.02
CA LEU A 140 -6.56 19.88 6.46
C LEU A 140 -7.99 19.84 7.02
N THR A 141 -8.68 18.69 6.92
CA THR A 141 -10.05 18.53 7.40
C THR A 141 -10.07 17.94 8.81
N LYS A 142 -10.80 18.58 9.74
CA LYS A 142 -10.96 18.07 11.12
C LYS A 142 -11.61 16.68 11.11
N GLY A 143 -11.04 15.75 11.86
CA GLY A 143 -11.53 14.36 11.97
C GLY A 143 -10.80 13.34 11.10
N ILE A 144 -9.76 13.76 10.37
CA ILE A 144 -8.90 12.86 9.59
C ILE A 144 -7.66 12.45 10.40
N ASP A 145 -7.37 11.16 10.37
CA ASP A 145 -6.28 10.53 11.11
C ASP A 145 -4.96 10.57 10.33
N ASN A 146 -4.24 11.68 10.51
CA ASN A 146 -2.96 11.94 9.85
C ASN A 146 -1.86 10.95 10.27
N TRP A 147 -1.92 10.43 11.50
CA TRP A 147 -0.98 9.40 11.98
C TRP A 147 -1.22 8.07 11.30
N GLY A 148 -2.48 7.70 11.10
CA GLY A 148 -2.86 6.56 10.28
C GLY A 148 -2.31 6.68 8.86
N HIS A 149 -2.41 7.84 8.22
CA HIS A 149 -1.87 8.06 6.87
C HIS A 149 -0.36 7.92 6.81
N LEU A 150 0.35 8.52 7.77
CA LEU A 150 1.81 8.40 7.87
C LEU A 150 2.24 6.94 8.11
N GLY A 151 1.56 6.22 8.99
CA GLY A 151 1.84 4.81 9.27
C GLY A 151 1.63 3.93 8.05
N GLY A 152 0.57 4.20 7.29
CA GLY A 152 0.31 3.55 6.01
C GLY A 152 1.41 3.80 4.98
N LEU A 153 1.82 5.06 4.82
CA LEU A 153 2.91 5.45 3.92
C LEU A 153 4.21 4.73 4.26
N LEU A 154 4.62 4.78 5.53
CA LEU A 154 5.86 4.13 6.01
C LEU A 154 5.80 2.61 5.86
N GLY A 155 4.66 1.99 6.19
CA GLY A 155 4.44 0.55 6.00
C GLY A 155 4.55 0.13 4.54
N GLY A 156 4.01 0.91 3.63
CA GLY A 156 4.09 0.67 2.19
C GLY A 156 5.50 0.85 1.63
N VAL A 157 6.21 1.91 2.05
CA VAL A 157 7.63 2.12 1.71
C VAL A 157 8.48 0.95 2.18
N ALA A 158 8.36 0.58 3.46
CA ALA A 158 9.13 -0.52 4.04
C ALA A 158 8.86 -1.84 3.31
N THR A 159 7.59 -2.19 3.12
CA THR A 159 7.20 -3.43 2.43
C THR A 159 7.74 -3.46 1.00
N SER A 160 7.49 -2.39 0.23
CA SER A 160 7.96 -2.27 -1.15
C SER A 160 9.50 -2.29 -1.25
N TRP A 161 10.20 -1.78 -0.24
CA TRP A 161 11.65 -1.88 -0.19
C TRP A 161 12.12 -3.35 -0.15
N PHE A 162 11.49 -4.20 0.64
CA PHE A 162 11.92 -5.61 0.72
C PHE A 162 11.39 -6.47 -0.43
N VAL A 163 10.12 -6.30 -0.78
CA VAL A 163 9.42 -7.22 -1.70
C VAL A 163 9.20 -6.65 -3.09
N GLY A 164 9.27 -5.34 -3.25
CA GLY A 164 8.98 -4.64 -4.49
C GLY A 164 9.94 -5.01 -5.62
N PRO A 165 9.50 -4.85 -6.89
CA PRO A 165 10.33 -5.20 -8.04
C PRO A 165 11.65 -4.43 -8.02
N ALA A 166 12.70 -5.08 -8.50
CA ALA A 166 14.00 -4.46 -8.77
C ALA A 166 14.45 -4.91 -10.15
N TRP A 167 13.90 -4.26 -11.16
CA TRP A 167 14.13 -4.61 -12.55
C TRP A 167 15.53 -4.24 -12.99
N GLN A 168 16.15 -5.13 -13.78
CA GLN A 168 17.45 -4.91 -14.37
C GLN A 168 17.42 -5.30 -15.85
N TYR A 169 18.10 -4.51 -16.67
CA TYR A 169 18.42 -4.93 -18.04
C TYR A 169 19.39 -6.11 -17.97
N GLY A 170 18.96 -7.25 -18.51
CA GLY A 170 19.82 -8.40 -18.74
C GLY A 170 20.74 -8.19 -19.94
N PRO A 171 21.66 -9.14 -20.18
CA PRO A 171 22.52 -9.13 -21.35
C PRO A 171 21.67 -9.12 -22.64
N LYS A 172 22.18 -8.44 -23.68
CA LYS A 172 21.61 -8.57 -25.02
C LYS A 172 21.84 -9.99 -25.50
N LEU A 173 20.76 -10.68 -25.87
CA LEU A 173 20.83 -11.96 -26.57
C LEU A 173 21.43 -11.75 -27.96
N HIS A 174 21.90 -12.83 -28.57
CA HIS A 174 22.51 -12.80 -29.91
C HIS A 174 21.56 -12.30 -31.00
N ASP A 175 20.25 -12.39 -30.78
CA ASP A 175 19.20 -11.87 -31.66
C ASP A 175 18.83 -10.39 -31.42
N GLY A 176 19.54 -9.71 -30.52
CA GLY A 176 19.30 -8.30 -30.17
C GLY A 176 18.23 -8.05 -29.10
N ARG A 177 17.47 -9.08 -28.66
CA ARG A 177 16.49 -8.95 -27.56
C ARG A 177 17.21 -8.74 -26.22
N ARG A 178 16.62 -7.93 -25.33
CA ARG A 178 17.09 -7.76 -23.95
C ARG A 178 16.23 -8.59 -23.02
N VAL A 179 16.84 -9.42 -22.19
CA VAL A 179 16.13 -10.15 -21.14
C VAL A 179 15.83 -9.20 -19.99
N PHE A 180 14.60 -9.22 -19.49
CA PHE A 180 14.21 -8.44 -18.31
C PHE A 180 14.20 -9.36 -17.09
N THR A 181 14.96 -9.00 -16.06
CA THR A 181 15.02 -9.81 -14.84
C THR A 181 14.62 -9.00 -13.63
N ASP A 182 13.75 -9.58 -12.81
CA ASP A 182 13.38 -9.04 -11.52
C ASP A 182 14.27 -9.65 -10.42
N LYS A 183 15.09 -8.81 -9.81
CA LYS A 183 16.00 -9.18 -8.71
C LYS A 183 15.56 -8.58 -7.38
N ALA A 184 14.25 -8.60 -7.11
CA ALA A 184 13.69 -8.12 -5.85
C ALA A 184 14.49 -8.65 -4.63
N PRO A 185 14.79 -7.81 -3.62
CA PRO A 185 15.68 -8.16 -2.50
C PRO A 185 15.27 -9.44 -1.76
N ILE A 186 13.96 -9.70 -1.63
CA ILE A 186 13.44 -10.91 -0.98
C ILE A 186 13.94 -12.23 -1.61
N ARG A 187 14.30 -12.25 -2.90
CA ARG A 187 14.83 -13.46 -3.55
C ARG A 187 16.17 -13.91 -2.95
N TYR A 188 16.99 -12.98 -2.44
CA TYR A 188 18.23 -13.33 -1.76
C TYR A 188 17.99 -13.95 -0.38
N LEU A 189 16.85 -13.64 0.26
CA LEU A 189 16.47 -14.25 1.55
C LEU A 189 15.88 -15.65 1.36
N THR A 190 15.16 -15.90 0.26
CA THR A 190 14.53 -17.19 0.00
C THR A 190 15.46 -18.20 -0.68
N ASN A 191 16.40 -17.77 -1.53
CA ASN A 191 17.31 -18.68 -2.26
C ASN A 191 18.53 -19.15 -1.45
N ARG A 192 18.75 -18.67 -0.22
CA ARG A 192 19.87 -19.15 0.62
C ARG A 192 19.77 -20.62 1.04
N LYS A 193 18.65 -21.29 0.80
CA LYS A 193 18.43 -22.70 1.23
C LYS A 193 18.72 -23.75 0.16
N THR A 194 19.16 -23.36 -1.05
CA THR A 194 19.40 -24.31 -2.16
C THR A 194 20.85 -24.29 -2.66
N GLU A 195 21.82 -24.04 -1.80
CA GLU A 195 23.17 -24.56 -2.09
C GLU A 195 23.20 -26.03 -1.67
N PRO A 196 23.43 -26.99 -2.60
CA PRO A 196 23.70 -28.35 -2.20
C PRO A 196 24.95 -28.31 -1.30
N LYS A 197 24.81 -28.79 -0.06
CA LYS A 197 25.99 -29.11 0.75
C LYS A 197 26.77 -30.13 -0.06
N ASN A 198 27.92 -29.73 -0.60
CA ASN A 198 28.91 -30.68 -1.09
C ASN A 198 29.31 -31.54 0.11
N ILE A 199 28.75 -32.74 0.18
CA ILE A 199 29.19 -33.78 1.11
C ILE A 199 30.48 -34.31 0.47
N SER A 200 31.61 -33.95 1.06
CA SER A 200 32.94 -34.49 0.80
C SER A 200 33.03 -35.95 1.25
#